data_AF-A0A0K1YAV6-F1
#
_entry.id   AF-A0A0K1YAV6-F1
#
_cell.length_a   1.000
_cell.length_b   1.000
_cell.length_c   1.000
_cell.angle_alpha   90.00
_cell.angle_beta   90.00
_cell.angle_gamma   90.00
#
_symmetry.space_group_name_H-M   'P 1'
#
loop_
_entity.id
_entity.type
_entity.pdbx_description
1 polymer ?
#
loop_
_entity_poly.entity_id
_entity_poly.type
_entity_poly.pdbx_seq_one_letter_code
_entity_poly.pdbx_strand_id
1 'polypeptide(L)'
;MTTAERTIFITTIIIFAFTATPIAATPVSAQSPETCTFPYESVDATGTTVEVPTDPNRIVTANPSAAQTMWELNAEDEVVGVSQFATYLDGAAQKQNVSGPGGLSVELVLGANPDLVLVPNAAYAPDKIGQIRDAGIPVYVFEEGTSLEFVAEKTELIGRLTGNCEAGQTRATEMRYDLIHIEQSTRNDGRPIGLHIFFGFTSGEETFINDIIQTSGVLNGAALRGITGFKPINQETVIDLNPEWITTPDDGDALTDSGYQNTEAGTRDKIIRINPNYISQPAPRAVRAVETITQSVHPDAYTQYQELQTENKPIISSTEIETSGDGTAVTPQGTVTIRVDALHPGISSVTVNADVLAAGSVTLSDTDDDGVYTADITAGEATALTDGRYGLPVTVTTTSETETTTTTDSIRVTKTPLTGIAGEYDADNDGEIGINELGTAGADFAAGDLSITELGEIGQQFASS
;
A
#
# COMPACT_ATOMS: atom_id res chain seq x y z
N MET A 1 79.23 -38.56 17.88
CA MET A 1 78.59 -39.26 19.01
C MET A 1 78.73 -38.37 20.22
N THR A 2 77.70 -37.59 20.50
CA THR A 2 77.65 -36.68 21.64
C THR A 2 76.25 -36.75 22.22
N THR A 3 76.24 -37.01 23.52
CA THR A 3 75.15 -37.48 24.36
C THR A 3 74.20 -36.34 24.72
N ALA A 4 72.93 -36.69 24.92
CA ALA A 4 71.84 -35.80 25.28
C ALA A 4 71.95 -35.25 26.72
N GLU A 5 71.64 -33.97 26.90
CA GLU A 5 71.22 -33.41 28.18
C GLU A 5 69.83 -32.79 28.02
N ARG A 6 68.87 -33.28 28.82
CA ARG A 6 67.50 -32.78 28.94
C ARG A 6 67.50 -31.62 29.92
N THR A 7 67.17 -30.42 29.45
CA THR A 7 66.87 -29.27 30.32
C THR A 7 65.36 -29.04 30.34
N ILE A 8 64.76 -29.20 31.51
CA ILE A 8 63.34 -28.97 31.79
C ILE A 8 63.16 -27.46 32.06
N PHE A 9 62.42 -26.75 31.19
CA PHE A 9 61.97 -25.38 31.44
C PHE A 9 60.59 -25.40 32.08
N ILE A 10 60.51 -25.00 33.35
CA ILE A 10 59.26 -24.73 34.07
C ILE A 10 58.79 -23.34 33.63
N THR A 11 57.69 -23.27 32.88
CA THR A 11 57.07 -22.00 32.49
C THR A 11 55.92 -21.69 33.44
N THR A 12 56.09 -20.67 34.28
CA THR A 12 55.07 -20.15 35.20
C THR A 12 54.03 -19.37 34.41
N ILE A 13 52.80 -19.87 34.35
CA ILE A 13 51.64 -19.16 33.77
C ILE A 13 51.11 -18.16 34.79
N ILE A 14 51.22 -16.87 34.49
CA ILE A 14 50.57 -15.78 35.24
C ILE A 14 49.19 -15.57 34.63
N ILE A 15 48.14 -15.90 35.39
CA ILE A 15 46.74 -15.68 35.00
C ILE A 15 46.37 -14.25 35.38
N PHE A 16 46.23 -13.36 34.38
CA PHE A 16 45.61 -12.05 34.55
C PHE A 16 44.09 -12.21 34.53
N ALA A 17 43.42 -11.98 35.65
CA ALA A 17 41.98 -11.91 35.72
C ALA A 17 41.50 -10.58 35.10
N PHE A 18 41.04 -10.63 33.84
CA PHE A 18 40.34 -9.51 33.21
C PHE A 18 38.89 -9.50 33.72
N THR A 19 38.55 -8.55 34.59
CA THR A 19 37.16 -8.29 34.97
C THR A 19 36.46 -7.56 33.81
N ALA A 20 35.71 -8.30 33.00
CA ALA A 20 34.85 -7.70 31.98
C ALA A 20 33.75 -6.90 32.67
N THR A 21 33.79 -5.58 32.51
CA THR A 21 32.67 -4.70 32.84
C THR A 21 31.63 -4.86 31.73
N PRO A 22 30.36 -5.22 32.04
CA PRO A 22 29.34 -5.31 31.01
C PRO A 22 29.04 -3.91 30.48
N ILE A 23 29.28 -3.70 29.18
CA ILE A 23 28.76 -2.55 28.45
C ILE A 23 27.25 -2.74 28.40
N ALA A 24 26.52 -1.88 29.10
CA ALA A 24 25.06 -1.84 29.00
C ALA A 24 24.70 -1.48 27.55
N ALA A 25 24.19 -2.45 26.80
CA ALA A 25 23.57 -2.19 25.52
C ALA A 25 22.35 -1.29 25.78
N THR A 26 22.39 -0.06 25.29
CA THR A 26 21.20 0.78 25.20
C THR A 26 20.17 0.04 24.35
N PRO A 27 18.92 -0.14 24.82
CA PRO A 27 17.88 -0.72 23.99
C PRO A 27 17.69 0.20 22.78
N VAL A 28 18.00 -0.31 21.59
CA VAL A 28 17.53 0.28 20.34
C VAL A 28 16.01 0.18 20.42
N SER A 29 15.35 1.31 20.63
CA SER A 29 13.89 1.35 20.56
C SER A 29 13.51 0.93 19.15
N ALA A 30 12.83 -0.19 19.01
CA ALA A 30 12.18 -0.55 17.75
C ALA A 30 11.17 0.57 17.46
N GLN A 31 11.50 1.44 16.50
CA GLN A 31 10.55 2.42 15.98
C GLN A 31 9.47 1.64 15.24
N SER A 32 8.21 1.93 15.53
CA SER A 32 7.11 1.43 14.71
C SER A 32 7.31 1.93 13.27
N PRO A 33 7.22 1.04 12.26
CA PRO A 33 7.53 1.36 10.86
C PRO A 33 6.65 2.48 10.26
N GLU A 34 5.54 2.82 10.92
CA GLU A 34 4.52 3.74 10.42
C GLU A 34 4.85 5.25 10.58
N THR A 35 5.89 5.63 11.32
CA THR A 35 6.23 7.06 11.53
C THR A 35 7.57 7.43 10.93
N CYS A 36 7.54 8.41 10.02
CA CYS A 36 8.75 9.03 9.46
C CYS A 36 9.42 9.94 10.50
N THR A 37 10.73 9.81 10.65
CA THR A 37 11.54 10.69 11.50
C THR A 37 12.73 11.20 10.71
N PHE A 38 13.01 12.51 10.85
CA PHE A 38 14.12 13.20 10.21
C PHE A 38 15.06 13.80 11.26
N PRO A 39 16.39 13.87 11.00
CA PRO A 39 17.06 13.49 9.76
C PRO A 39 17.01 11.98 9.50
N TYR A 40 16.91 11.60 8.23
CA TYR A 40 16.96 10.21 7.78
C TYR A 40 18.24 9.97 6.99
N GLU A 41 19.02 8.96 7.38
CA GLU A 41 20.25 8.58 6.71
C GLU A 41 20.13 7.18 6.13
N SER A 42 20.56 7.01 4.88
CA SER A 42 20.65 5.71 4.22
C SER A 42 21.79 5.68 3.21
N VAL A 43 22.35 4.50 2.98
CA VAL A 43 23.38 4.30 1.95
C VAL A 43 22.68 3.96 0.63
N ASP A 44 23.05 4.66 -0.43
CA ASP A 44 22.48 4.43 -1.76
C ASP A 44 23.30 3.42 -2.58
N ALA A 45 22.85 3.11 -3.80
CA ALA A 45 23.51 2.14 -4.69
C ALA A 45 24.93 2.55 -5.13
N THR A 46 25.34 3.80 -4.90
CA THR A 46 26.70 4.28 -5.18
C THR A 46 27.64 4.11 -3.98
N GLY A 47 27.14 3.59 -2.86
CA GLY A 47 27.85 3.53 -1.58
C GLY A 47 27.94 4.89 -0.88
N THR A 48 27.16 5.88 -1.31
CA THR A 48 27.14 7.21 -0.69
C THR A 48 26.13 7.21 0.45
N THR A 49 26.54 7.65 1.65
CA THR A 49 25.60 7.98 2.72
C THR A 49 24.84 9.25 2.34
N VAL A 50 23.54 9.12 2.14
CA VAL A 50 22.63 10.22 1.84
C VAL A 50 21.88 10.58 3.11
N GLU A 51 22.02 11.84 3.54
CA GLU A 51 21.25 12.43 4.63
C GLU A 51 20.11 13.27 4.05
N VAL A 52 18.88 12.97 4.46
CA VAL A 52 17.69 13.80 4.22
C VAL A 52 17.41 14.54 5.53
N PRO A 53 17.73 15.84 5.63
CA PRO A 53 17.77 16.54 6.92
C PRO A 53 16.39 16.84 7.50
N THR A 54 15.40 17.04 6.63
CA THR A 54 14.02 17.38 6.97
C THR A 54 13.08 16.71 5.98
N ASP A 55 11.80 16.66 6.33
CA ASP A 55 10.73 16.21 5.45
C ASP A 55 10.71 17.01 4.12
N PRO A 56 11.05 16.39 2.98
CA PRO A 56 11.22 17.10 1.71
C PRO A 56 9.86 17.42 1.07
N ASN A 57 9.65 18.69 0.68
CA ASN A 57 8.39 19.12 0.04
C ASN A 57 8.55 19.42 -1.46
N ARG A 58 9.79 19.34 -1.97
CA ARG A 58 10.13 19.60 -3.37
C ARG A 58 10.99 18.46 -3.90
N ILE A 59 10.36 17.48 -4.52
CA ILE A 59 11.01 16.25 -4.97
C ILE A 59 11.15 16.26 -6.49
N VAL A 60 12.34 15.90 -6.98
CA VAL A 60 12.54 15.58 -8.40
C VAL A 60 12.65 14.08 -8.57
N THR A 61 11.85 13.53 -9.50
CA THR A 61 11.91 12.11 -9.90
C THR A 61 12.59 11.99 -11.26
N ALA A 62 13.81 11.44 -11.27
CA ALA A 62 14.67 11.46 -12.47
C ALA A 62 14.25 10.46 -13.56
N ASN A 63 13.28 9.58 -13.27
CA ASN A 63 12.80 8.52 -14.17
C ASN A 63 11.37 8.08 -13.79
N PRO A 64 10.57 7.53 -14.74
CA PRO A 64 9.19 7.12 -14.48
C PRO A 64 8.99 6.17 -13.31
N SER A 65 9.95 5.29 -13.03
CA SER A 65 9.81 4.35 -11.91
C SER A 65 9.65 5.05 -10.55
N ALA A 66 10.43 6.09 -10.27
CA ALA A 66 10.27 6.87 -9.02
C ALA A 66 9.02 7.77 -9.08
N ALA A 67 8.73 8.36 -10.24
CA ALA A 67 7.51 9.16 -10.42
C ALA A 67 6.26 8.31 -10.15
N GLN A 68 6.17 7.14 -10.78
CA GLN A 68 5.05 6.23 -10.60
C GLN A 68 4.88 5.84 -9.12
N THR A 69 5.96 5.56 -8.39
CA THR A 69 5.86 5.31 -6.95
C THR A 69 5.24 6.49 -6.22
N MET A 70 5.69 7.73 -6.43
CA MET A 70 5.12 8.91 -5.76
C MET A 70 3.61 9.06 -6.00
N TRP A 71 3.13 8.76 -7.21
CA TRP A 71 1.70 8.77 -7.53
C TRP A 71 0.93 7.65 -6.84
N GLU A 72 1.54 6.48 -6.67
CA GLU A 72 0.92 5.37 -5.95
C GLU A 72 0.89 5.60 -4.43
N LEU A 73 1.69 6.55 -3.94
CA LEU A 73 1.65 7.03 -2.55
C LEU A 73 0.71 8.23 -2.35
N ASN A 74 0.04 8.72 -3.40
CA ASN A 74 -0.71 9.98 -3.41
C ASN A 74 0.13 11.21 -3.01
N ALA A 75 1.43 11.18 -3.32
CA ALA A 75 2.42 12.20 -2.97
C ALA A 75 2.88 13.01 -4.21
N GLU A 76 2.10 13.02 -5.28
CA GLU A 76 2.42 13.73 -6.52
C GLU A 76 2.52 15.26 -6.33
N ASP A 77 1.91 15.82 -5.29
CA ASP A 77 1.95 17.26 -4.99
C ASP A 77 3.34 17.72 -4.52
N GLU A 78 4.10 16.86 -3.85
CA GLU A 78 5.49 17.11 -3.45
C GLU A 78 6.45 17.08 -4.66
N VAL A 79 6.05 16.45 -5.76
CA VAL A 79 6.88 16.33 -6.95
C VAL A 79 6.86 17.65 -7.73
N VAL A 80 8.04 18.27 -7.86
CA VAL A 80 8.22 19.54 -8.60
C VAL A 80 8.82 19.33 -9.99
N GLY A 81 9.46 18.17 -10.24
CA GLY A 81 10.04 17.85 -11.53
C GLY A 81 10.03 16.37 -11.86
N VAL A 82 9.78 16.07 -13.13
CA VAL A 82 9.66 14.71 -13.67
C VAL A 82 10.44 14.56 -14.97
N SER A 83 10.87 13.35 -15.29
CA SER A 83 11.38 13.04 -16.63
C SER A 83 10.26 13.13 -17.69
N GLN A 84 10.63 13.35 -18.95
CA GLN A 84 9.71 13.41 -20.10
C GLN A 84 8.96 12.10 -20.33
N PHE A 85 9.46 10.99 -19.78
CA PHE A 85 8.87 9.67 -19.90
C PHE A 85 7.78 9.41 -18.86
N ALA A 86 7.61 10.30 -17.88
CA ALA A 86 6.60 10.16 -16.82
C ALA A 86 5.33 10.99 -17.09
N THR A 87 5.23 11.67 -18.24
CA THR A 87 4.12 12.58 -18.56
C THR A 87 2.78 11.87 -18.76
N TYR A 88 2.76 10.54 -18.80
CA TYR A 88 1.53 9.74 -18.83
C TYR A 88 0.81 9.70 -17.47
N LEU A 89 1.49 10.06 -16.39
CA LEU A 89 0.89 10.14 -15.06
C LEU A 89 0.00 11.38 -14.96
N ASP A 90 -1.15 11.22 -14.31
CA ASP A 90 -2.15 12.29 -14.20
C ASP A 90 -1.54 13.53 -13.51
N GLY A 91 -1.68 14.70 -14.14
CA GLY A 91 -1.10 15.93 -13.63
C GLY A 91 0.42 16.10 -13.82
N ALA A 92 1.17 15.07 -14.22
CA ALA A 92 2.63 15.15 -14.39
C ALA A 92 3.08 16.17 -15.44
N ALA A 93 2.25 16.41 -16.46
CA ALA A 93 2.51 17.41 -17.50
C ALA A 93 2.55 18.86 -16.97
N GLN A 94 2.05 19.11 -15.76
CA GLN A 94 2.14 20.42 -15.08
C GLN A 94 3.43 20.59 -14.29
N LYS A 95 4.17 19.51 -14.05
CA LYS A 95 5.45 19.53 -13.33
C LYS A 95 6.58 19.93 -14.28
N GLN A 96 7.70 20.41 -13.73
CA GLN A 96 8.83 20.79 -14.57
C GLN A 96 9.45 19.55 -15.24
N ASN A 97 9.57 19.55 -16.56
CA ASN A 97 10.34 18.52 -17.25
C ASN A 97 11.83 18.71 -16.96
N VAL A 98 12.47 17.74 -16.32
CA VAL A 98 13.90 17.77 -15.96
C VAL A 98 14.80 17.01 -16.94
N SER A 99 14.28 16.66 -18.12
CA SER A 99 15.03 15.93 -19.15
C SER A 99 15.86 16.87 -20.01
N GLY A 100 17.01 16.39 -20.46
CA GLY A 100 17.88 17.05 -21.43
C GLY A 100 18.60 16.03 -22.32
N PRO A 101 19.63 16.46 -23.05
CA PRO A 101 20.43 15.57 -23.88
C PRO A 101 21.04 14.42 -23.04
N GLY A 102 20.77 13.18 -23.46
CA GLY A 102 21.28 11.99 -22.78
C GLY A 102 20.74 11.79 -21.36
N GLY A 103 19.44 12.04 -21.13
CA GLY A 103 18.77 11.77 -19.86
C GLY A 103 18.54 13.02 -19.01
N LEU A 104 18.80 12.95 -17.70
CA LEU A 104 18.56 14.05 -16.75
C LEU A 104 19.34 15.33 -17.12
N SER A 105 18.79 16.51 -16.88
CA SER A 105 19.47 17.80 -17.06
C SER A 105 19.79 18.45 -15.72
N VAL A 106 21.07 18.65 -15.41
CA VAL A 106 21.51 19.27 -14.15
C VAL A 106 20.88 20.66 -13.98
N GLU A 107 20.92 21.51 -15.01
CA GLU A 107 20.36 22.87 -14.95
C GLU A 107 18.86 22.87 -14.65
N LEU A 108 18.09 21.97 -15.28
CA LEU A 108 16.65 21.90 -15.04
C LEU A 108 16.35 21.33 -13.65
N VAL A 109 17.11 20.34 -13.18
CA VAL A 109 16.96 19.82 -11.81
C VAL A 109 17.25 20.92 -10.79
N LEU A 110 18.37 21.64 -10.91
CA LEU A 110 18.71 22.73 -9.99
C LEU A 110 17.68 23.87 -10.08
N GLY A 111 17.21 24.20 -11.28
CA GLY A 111 16.17 25.22 -11.49
C GLY A 111 14.82 24.87 -10.86
N ALA A 112 14.54 23.57 -10.65
CA ALA A 112 13.37 23.12 -9.92
C ALA A 112 13.50 23.31 -8.40
N ASN A 113 14.67 23.71 -7.88
CA ASN A 113 14.97 23.90 -6.45
C ASN A 113 14.48 22.74 -5.56
N PRO A 114 14.92 21.48 -5.80
CA PRO A 114 14.48 20.35 -5.01
C PRO A 114 15.18 20.24 -3.66
N ASP A 115 14.47 19.65 -2.69
CA ASP A 115 14.99 19.23 -1.39
C ASP A 115 15.54 17.80 -1.46
N LEU A 116 15.09 17.01 -2.44
CA LEU A 116 15.51 15.62 -2.68
C LEU A 116 15.38 15.25 -4.16
N VAL A 117 16.34 14.49 -4.67
CA VAL A 117 16.28 13.90 -6.02
C VAL A 117 16.30 12.38 -5.91
N LEU A 118 15.25 11.75 -6.43
CA LEU A 118 15.10 10.30 -6.52
C LEU A 118 15.58 9.80 -7.89
N VAL A 119 16.61 8.95 -7.91
CA VAL A 119 17.28 8.51 -9.15
C VAL A 119 17.22 6.99 -9.28
N PRO A 120 16.21 6.44 -9.97
CA PRO A 120 16.23 5.03 -10.38
C PRO A 120 17.50 4.69 -11.16
N ASN A 121 18.03 3.47 -11.00
CA ASN A 121 19.27 2.98 -11.62
C ASN A 121 19.39 3.34 -13.12
N ALA A 122 18.31 3.16 -13.89
CA ALA A 122 18.28 3.45 -15.33
C ALA A 122 18.52 4.93 -15.70
N ALA A 123 18.40 5.87 -14.75
CA ALA A 123 18.71 7.29 -14.93
C ALA A 123 20.04 7.70 -14.29
N TYR A 124 20.80 6.76 -13.72
CA TYR A 124 22.08 7.05 -13.12
C TYR A 124 23.09 7.55 -14.16
N ALA A 125 23.62 8.75 -13.92
CA ALA A 125 24.64 9.38 -14.73
C ALA A 125 25.68 10.01 -13.79
N PRO A 126 26.82 9.34 -13.51
CA PRO A 126 27.75 9.71 -12.45
C PRO A 126 28.12 11.20 -12.43
N ASP A 127 28.51 11.74 -13.59
CA ASP A 127 28.92 13.14 -13.72
C ASP A 127 27.79 14.13 -13.41
N LYS A 128 26.55 13.80 -13.77
CA LYS A 128 25.38 14.64 -13.54
C LYS A 128 24.92 14.56 -12.08
N ILE A 129 24.91 13.36 -11.51
CA ILE A 129 24.58 13.13 -10.09
C ILE A 129 25.60 13.81 -9.18
N GLY A 130 26.88 13.73 -9.51
CA GLY A 130 27.95 14.44 -8.80
C GLY A 130 27.71 15.96 -8.77
N GLN A 131 27.40 16.56 -9.93
CA GLN A 131 27.12 18.00 -10.01
C GLN A 131 25.90 18.43 -9.17
N ILE A 132 24.86 17.61 -9.09
CA ILE A 132 23.67 17.91 -8.28
C ILE A 132 24.01 17.82 -6.78
N ARG A 133 24.79 16.80 -6.38
CA ARG A 133 25.29 16.66 -5.01
C ARG A 133 26.23 17.78 -4.59
N ASP A 134 27.12 18.22 -5.48
CA ASP A 134 28.05 19.33 -5.25
C ASP A 134 27.31 20.67 -5.03
N ALA A 135 26.07 20.78 -5.51
CA ALA A 135 25.19 21.91 -5.25
C ALA A 135 24.49 21.83 -3.87
N GLY A 136 24.77 20.80 -3.06
CA GLY A 136 24.23 20.61 -1.71
C GLY A 136 22.86 19.94 -1.67
N ILE A 137 22.40 19.36 -2.78
CA ILE A 137 21.09 18.70 -2.86
C ILE A 137 21.25 17.20 -2.54
N PRO A 138 20.47 16.64 -1.59
CA PRO A 138 20.38 15.20 -1.39
C PRO A 138 19.93 14.48 -2.66
N VAL A 139 20.70 13.46 -3.08
CA VAL A 139 20.37 12.62 -4.22
C VAL A 139 20.48 11.17 -3.83
N TYR A 140 19.37 10.42 -3.93
CA TYR A 140 19.32 9.00 -3.63
C TYR A 140 19.29 8.18 -4.93
N VAL A 141 20.33 7.36 -5.17
CA VAL A 141 20.40 6.45 -6.32
C VAL A 141 19.94 5.05 -5.90
N PHE A 142 18.89 4.55 -6.55
CA PHE A 142 18.37 3.21 -6.28
C PHE A 142 19.15 2.13 -7.04
N GLU A 143 19.18 0.92 -6.45
CA GLU A 143 19.71 -0.28 -7.09
C GLU A 143 18.89 -0.68 -8.33
N GLU A 144 19.45 -1.58 -9.13
CA GLU A 144 18.73 -2.19 -10.25
C GLU A 144 17.60 -3.11 -9.73
N GLY A 145 16.43 -3.03 -10.37
CA GLY A 145 15.28 -3.84 -9.96
C GLY A 145 15.38 -5.28 -10.42
N THR A 146 15.70 -6.18 -9.48
CA THR A 146 15.93 -7.61 -9.77
C THR A 146 14.74 -8.50 -9.45
N SER A 147 13.76 -8.03 -8.68
CA SER A 147 12.60 -8.80 -8.23
C SER A 147 11.37 -7.92 -8.02
N LEU A 148 10.19 -8.54 -7.86
CA LEU A 148 8.99 -7.82 -7.44
C LEU A 148 9.04 -7.41 -5.96
N GLU A 149 9.68 -8.22 -5.11
CA GLU A 149 9.94 -7.85 -3.71
C GLU A 149 10.83 -6.60 -3.61
N PHE A 150 11.85 -6.48 -4.47
CA PHE A 150 12.65 -5.25 -4.55
C PHE A 150 11.78 -4.03 -4.86
N VAL A 151 10.76 -4.17 -5.70
CA VAL A 151 9.85 -3.06 -6.02
C VAL A 151 9.03 -2.67 -4.78
N ALA A 152 8.58 -3.64 -3.98
CA ALA A 152 7.89 -3.39 -2.71
C ALA A 152 8.83 -2.68 -1.70
N GLU A 153 10.03 -3.22 -1.46
CA GLU A 153 11.05 -2.61 -0.58
C GLU A 153 11.42 -1.19 -1.02
N LYS A 154 11.59 -0.98 -2.33
CA LYS A 154 11.84 0.35 -2.89
C LYS A 154 10.68 1.31 -2.65
N THR A 155 9.45 0.82 -2.66
CA THR A 155 8.25 1.62 -2.39
C THR A 155 8.22 2.09 -0.95
N GLU A 156 8.52 1.21 0.00
CA GLU A 156 8.70 1.56 1.42
C GLU A 156 9.82 2.57 1.60
N LEU A 157 10.96 2.34 0.95
CA LEU A 157 12.12 3.21 1.02
C LEU A 157 11.83 4.61 0.45
N ILE A 158 11.11 4.71 -0.67
CA ILE A 158 10.64 5.99 -1.19
C ILE A 158 9.73 6.66 -0.16
N GLY A 159 8.75 5.95 0.40
CA GLY A 159 7.91 6.48 1.48
C GLY A 159 8.74 7.03 2.64
N ARG A 160 9.78 6.31 3.09
CA ARG A 160 10.68 6.77 4.15
C ARG A 160 11.50 8.00 3.78
N LEU A 161 12.03 8.05 2.57
CA LEU A 161 12.84 9.17 2.07
C LEU A 161 12.02 10.45 1.90
N THR A 162 10.71 10.34 1.67
CA THR A 162 9.83 11.46 1.31
C THR A 162 8.81 11.82 2.39
N GLY A 163 8.90 11.26 3.61
CA GLY A 163 7.93 11.56 4.67
C GLY A 163 6.61 10.77 4.59
N ASN A 164 6.45 9.94 3.56
CA ASN A 164 5.25 9.15 3.26
C ASN A 164 5.34 7.70 3.78
N CYS A 165 5.81 7.50 5.02
CA CYS A 165 6.09 6.16 5.59
C CYS A 165 4.87 5.23 5.59
N GLU A 166 3.74 5.71 6.10
CA GLU A 166 2.50 4.93 6.17
C GLU A 166 2.02 4.54 4.77
N ALA A 167 1.91 5.50 3.84
CA ALA A 167 1.53 5.23 2.47
C ALA A 167 2.50 4.25 1.77
N GLY A 168 3.80 4.42 1.98
CA GLY A 168 4.83 3.53 1.44
C GLY A 168 4.69 2.09 1.94
N GLN A 169 4.49 1.92 3.24
CA GLN A 169 4.30 0.61 3.87
C GLN A 169 2.98 -0.04 3.42
N THR A 170 1.88 0.71 3.41
CA THR A 170 0.57 0.23 2.96
C THR A 170 0.64 -0.24 1.52
N ARG A 171 1.18 0.58 0.61
CA ARG A 171 1.24 0.23 -0.82
C ARG A 171 2.14 -0.99 -1.07
N ALA A 172 3.28 -1.08 -0.39
CA ALA A 172 4.16 -2.25 -0.51
C ALA A 172 3.51 -3.53 0.04
N THR A 173 2.73 -3.42 1.12
CA THR A 173 1.96 -4.54 1.68
C THR A 173 0.88 -5.02 0.72
N GLU A 174 0.08 -4.10 0.16
CA GLU A 174 -0.92 -4.42 -0.86
C GLU A 174 -0.29 -5.14 -2.06
N MET A 175 0.87 -4.66 -2.53
CA MET A 175 1.59 -5.34 -3.62
C MET A 175 1.96 -6.77 -3.24
N ARG A 176 2.58 -7.00 -2.08
CA ARG A 176 2.98 -8.36 -1.66
C ARG A 176 1.76 -9.28 -1.57
N TYR A 177 0.67 -8.77 -1.03
CA TYR A 177 -0.58 -9.48 -0.92
C TYR A 177 -1.16 -9.86 -2.29
N ASP A 178 -1.23 -8.92 -3.23
CA ASP A 178 -1.67 -9.20 -4.61
C ASP A 178 -0.85 -10.32 -5.24
N LEU A 179 0.48 -10.25 -5.10
CA LEU A 179 1.40 -11.22 -5.66
C LEU A 179 1.24 -12.61 -5.02
N ILE A 180 1.12 -12.68 -3.70
CA ILE A 180 0.87 -13.94 -2.98
C ILE A 180 -0.43 -14.58 -3.46
N HIS A 181 -1.50 -13.79 -3.63
CA HIS A 181 -2.78 -14.30 -4.09
C HIS A 181 -2.73 -14.82 -5.52
N ILE A 182 -2.06 -14.10 -6.42
CA ILE A 182 -1.84 -14.59 -7.79
C ILE A 182 -1.03 -15.90 -7.79
N GLU A 183 0.03 -15.99 -7.00
CA GLU A 183 0.84 -17.22 -6.89
C GLU A 183 0.04 -18.39 -6.31
N GLN A 184 -0.82 -18.14 -5.33
CA GLN A 184 -1.70 -19.16 -4.75
C GLN A 184 -2.71 -19.66 -5.78
N SER A 185 -3.38 -18.75 -6.50
CA SER A 185 -4.37 -19.10 -7.52
C SER A 185 -3.76 -19.90 -8.68
N THR A 186 -2.50 -19.64 -9.05
CA THR A 186 -1.81 -20.34 -10.15
C THR A 186 -1.06 -21.61 -9.72
N ARG A 187 -0.99 -21.91 -8.41
CA ARG A 187 -0.13 -22.98 -7.87
C ARG A 187 -0.40 -24.37 -8.43
N ASN A 188 -1.66 -24.67 -8.73
CA ASN A 188 -2.08 -25.99 -9.22
C ASN A 188 -2.18 -26.07 -10.75
N ASP A 189 -1.92 -24.96 -11.44
CA ASP A 189 -1.99 -24.89 -12.90
C ASP A 189 -0.67 -25.36 -13.53
N GLY A 190 -0.77 -25.89 -14.74
CA GLY A 190 0.42 -26.22 -15.53
C GLY A 190 1.12 -24.94 -15.94
N ARG A 191 2.44 -24.83 -15.74
CA ARG A 191 3.19 -23.60 -16.07
C ARG A 191 3.75 -23.67 -17.50
N PRO A 192 3.14 -23.01 -18.50
CA PRO A 192 3.66 -23.03 -19.87
C PRO A 192 4.96 -22.25 -19.98
N ILE A 193 5.74 -22.51 -21.03
CA ILE A 193 6.95 -21.73 -21.32
C ILE A 193 6.54 -20.40 -21.96
N GLY A 194 6.91 -19.30 -21.31
CA GLY A 194 6.75 -17.94 -21.82
C GLY A 194 8.07 -17.28 -22.18
N LEU A 195 8.03 -16.26 -23.02
CA LEU A 195 9.20 -15.44 -23.35
C LEU A 195 8.80 -13.97 -23.44
N HIS A 196 9.50 -13.09 -22.71
CA HIS A 196 9.30 -11.65 -22.84
C HIS A 196 10.24 -11.07 -23.89
N ILE A 197 9.69 -10.30 -24.84
CA ILE A 197 10.44 -9.68 -25.93
C ILE A 197 10.19 -8.17 -25.96
N PHE A 198 11.26 -7.38 -26.03
CA PHE A 198 11.19 -5.93 -26.21
C PHE A 198 12.41 -5.41 -26.99
N PHE A 199 12.20 -4.70 -28.08
CA PHE A 199 13.23 -4.14 -28.96
C PHE A 199 14.34 -5.15 -29.35
N GLY A 200 13.99 -6.43 -29.55
CA GLY A 200 14.95 -7.51 -29.83
C GLY A 200 15.76 -8.03 -28.62
N PHE A 201 15.38 -7.63 -27.40
CA PHE A 201 15.92 -8.12 -26.14
C PHE A 201 14.91 -9.04 -25.43
N THR A 202 15.41 -9.82 -24.48
CA THR A 202 14.64 -10.61 -23.53
C THR A 202 15.07 -10.31 -22.09
N SER A 203 14.22 -10.65 -21.15
CA SER A 203 14.50 -10.55 -19.71
C SER A 203 14.80 -11.93 -19.13
N GLY A 204 16.03 -12.12 -18.65
CA GLY A 204 16.49 -13.35 -18.00
C GLY A 204 16.36 -13.33 -16.48
N GLU A 205 17.05 -14.26 -15.80
CA GLU A 205 17.22 -14.25 -14.34
C GLU A 205 17.74 -12.90 -13.83
N GLU A 206 17.56 -12.61 -12.54
CA GLU A 206 17.98 -11.33 -11.91
C GLU A 206 17.33 -10.09 -12.55
N THR A 207 16.11 -10.22 -13.08
CA THR A 207 15.30 -9.08 -13.54
C THR A 207 13.92 -9.11 -12.88
N PHE A 208 13.37 -7.95 -12.52
CA PHE A 208 12.01 -7.90 -12.01
C PHE A 208 10.96 -8.41 -13.03
N ILE A 209 11.25 -8.35 -14.34
CA ILE A 209 10.39 -8.92 -15.39
C ILE A 209 10.38 -10.45 -15.35
N ASN A 210 11.49 -11.09 -14.96
CA ASN A 210 11.49 -12.52 -14.71
C ASN A 210 10.55 -12.90 -13.57
N ASP A 211 10.51 -12.11 -12.50
CA ASP A 211 9.55 -12.33 -11.41
C ASP A 211 8.11 -12.10 -11.87
N ILE A 212 7.85 -11.04 -12.66
CA ILE A 212 6.53 -10.83 -13.28
C ILE A 212 6.06 -12.09 -14.01
N ILE A 213 6.90 -12.66 -14.88
CA ILE A 213 6.56 -13.87 -15.65
C ILE A 213 6.32 -15.05 -14.71
N GLN A 214 7.21 -15.24 -13.72
CA GLN A 214 7.14 -16.41 -12.83
C GLN A 214 5.95 -16.39 -11.88
N THR A 215 5.68 -15.26 -11.23
CA THR A 215 4.53 -15.05 -10.33
C THR A 215 3.22 -15.23 -11.08
N SER A 216 3.17 -14.90 -12.38
CA SER A 216 1.98 -15.13 -13.24
C SER A 216 1.70 -16.60 -13.58
N GLY A 217 2.40 -17.56 -12.95
CA GLY A 217 2.26 -18.99 -13.25
C GLY A 217 2.91 -19.42 -14.57
N VAL A 218 3.89 -18.68 -15.10
CA VAL A 218 4.58 -18.97 -16.37
C VAL A 218 6.05 -19.33 -16.10
N LEU A 219 6.65 -20.19 -16.91
CA LEU A 219 8.09 -20.44 -16.87
C LEU A 219 8.80 -19.45 -17.80
N ASN A 220 9.73 -18.66 -17.29
CA ASN A 220 10.52 -17.77 -18.13
C ASN A 220 11.55 -18.56 -18.94
N GLY A 221 11.29 -18.70 -20.24
CA GLY A 221 12.15 -19.47 -21.12
C GLY A 221 13.54 -18.88 -21.33
N ALA A 222 13.75 -17.57 -21.16
CA ALA A 222 15.09 -16.99 -21.14
C ALA A 222 15.88 -17.46 -19.90
N ALA A 223 15.25 -17.46 -18.73
CA ALA A 223 15.85 -17.96 -17.50
C ALA A 223 16.14 -19.48 -17.58
N LEU A 224 15.24 -20.29 -18.18
CA LEU A 224 15.50 -21.72 -18.44
C LEU A 224 16.74 -21.98 -19.31
N ARG A 225 17.20 -20.96 -20.05
CA ARG A 225 18.43 -21.02 -20.87
C ARG A 225 19.65 -20.43 -20.17
N GLY A 226 19.54 -20.08 -18.89
CA GLY A 226 20.60 -19.46 -18.10
C GLY A 226 20.95 -18.05 -18.59
N ILE A 227 20.01 -17.35 -19.21
CA ILE A 227 20.16 -15.93 -19.55
C ILE A 227 19.93 -15.13 -18.26
N THR A 228 20.85 -14.22 -17.94
CA THR A 228 20.76 -13.33 -16.77
C THR A 228 20.76 -11.87 -17.24
N GLY A 229 19.92 -11.04 -16.59
CA GLY A 229 19.71 -9.65 -16.93
C GLY A 229 18.96 -9.46 -18.26
N PHE A 230 18.98 -8.23 -18.78
CA PHE A 230 18.45 -7.90 -20.10
C PHE A 230 19.48 -8.21 -21.19
N LYS A 231 19.14 -9.12 -22.11
CA LYS A 231 20.07 -9.57 -23.17
C LYS A 231 19.41 -9.56 -24.56
N PRO A 232 20.18 -9.27 -25.63
CA PRO A 232 19.71 -9.50 -26.99
C PRO A 232 19.35 -10.98 -27.17
N ILE A 233 18.26 -11.26 -27.88
CA ILE A 233 17.86 -12.63 -28.23
C ILE A 233 17.69 -12.75 -29.74
N ASN A 234 18.19 -13.85 -30.31
CA ASN A 234 18.08 -14.11 -31.74
C ASN A 234 16.91 -15.06 -32.05
N GLN A 235 16.43 -15.02 -33.28
CA GLN A 235 15.29 -15.84 -33.73
C GLN A 235 15.53 -17.35 -33.64
N GLU A 236 16.77 -17.82 -33.82
CA GLU A 236 17.10 -19.24 -33.69
C GLU A 236 16.87 -19.74 -32.26
N THR A 237 17.27 -18.95 -31.27
CA THR A 237 17.03 -19.24 -29.85
C THR A 237 15.54 -19.22 -29.51
N VAL A 238 14.78 -18.29 -30.10
CA VAL A 238 13.32 -18.22 -29.92
C VAL A 238 12.64 -19.46 -30.49
N ILE A 239 13.01 -19.91 -31.70
CA ILE A 239 12.48 -21.12 -32.31
C ILE A 239 12.83 -22.37 -31.49
N ASP A 240 14.08 -22.47 -31.03
CA ASP A 240 14.57 -23.62 -30.25
C ASP A 240 13.89 -23.71 -28.88
N LEU A 241 13.62 -22.56 -28.24
CA LEU A 241 12.83 -22.49 -27.01
C LEU A 241 11.35 -22.87 -27.23
N ASN A 242 10.83 -22.56 -28.42
CA ASN A 242 9.45 -22.78 -28.84
C ASN A 242 8.41 -22.36 -27.77
N PRO A 243 8.41 -21.08 -27.33
CA PRO A 243 7.54 -20.61 -26.26
C PRO A 243 6.06 -20.78 -26.64
N GLU A 244 5.23 -21.12 -25.65
CA GLU A 244 3.78 -21.22 -25.77
C GLU A 244 3.10 -19.85 -25.67
N TRP A 245 3.74 -18.91 -24.98
CA TRP A 245 3.29 -17.52 -24.84
C TRP A 245 4.45 -16.56 -25.06
N ILE A 246 4.19 -15.44 -25.75
CA ILE A 246 5.14 -14.34 -25.84
C ILE A 246 4.50 -13.10 -25.21
N THR A 247 5.22 -12.43 -24.32
CA THR A 247 4.80 -11.12 -23.78
C THR A 247 5.64 -10.02 -24.41
N THR A 248 5.03 -8.88 -24.72
CA THR A 248 5.75 -7.73 -25.30
C THR A 248 5.04 -6.42 -24.92
N PRO A 249 5.75 -5.29 -24.81
CA PRO A 249 5.09 -4.00 -24.63
C PRO A 249 4.12 -3.67 -25.79
N ASP A 250 3.06 -2.91 -25.51
CA ASP A 250 2.08 -2.48 -26.53
C ASP A 250 2.74 -1.70 -27.69
N ASP A 251 3.71 -0.85 -27.36
CA ASP A 251 4.56 -0.09 -28.27
C ASP A 251 5.85 -0.83 -28.66
N GLY A 252 5.95 -2.10 -28.27
CA GLY A 252 7.08 -2.99 -28.52
C GLY A 252 7.09 -3.60 -29.92
N ASP A 253 7.75 -4.75 -30.03
CA ASP A 253 8.00 -5.38 -31.33
C ASP A 253 6.69 -5.82 -32.01
N ALA A 254 6.64 -5.67 -33.33
CA ALA A 254 5.53 -6.18 -34.13
C ALA A 254 5.50 -7.73 -34.15
N LEU A 255 6.64 -8.36 -33.85
CA LEU A 255 6.84 -9.82 -33.81
C LEU A 255 6.38 -10.52 -35.11
N THR A 256 6.49 -9.84 -36.24
CA THR A 256 6.06 -10.34 -37.56
C THR A 256 7.08 -11.27 -38.22
N ASP A 257 8.30 -11.33 -37.71
CA ASP A 257 9.35 -12.17 -38.27
C ASP A 257 9.05 -13.66 -38.09
N SER A 258 9.52 -14.49 -39.02
CA SER A 258 9.30 -15.95 -39.00
C SER A 258 9.82 -16.62 -37.71
N GLY A 259 10.83 -16.04 -37.06
CA GLY A 259 11.33 -16.52 -35.77
C GLY A 259 10.28 -16.57 -34.66
N TYR A 260 9.36 -15.61 -34.65
CA TYR A 260 8.27 -15.56 -33.68
C TYR A 260 7.02 -16.27 -34.20
N GLN A 261 6.70 -16.11 -35.48
CA GLN A 261 5.49 -16.67 -36.10
C GLN A 261 5.50 -18.22 -36.17
N ASN A 262 6.68 -18.83 -36.16
CA ASN A 262 6.83 -20.29 -36.23
C ASN A 262 6.85 -20.99 -34.86
N THR A 263 6.71 -20.26 -33.75
CA THR A 263 6.61 -20.87 -32.40
C THR A 263 5.18 -21.31 -32.10
N GLU A 264 4.98 -22.10 -31.04
CA GLU A 264 3.64 -22.40 -30.51
C GLU A 264 2.86 -21.12 -30.19
N ALA A 265 3.54 -20.08 -29.68
CA ALA A 265 2.93 -18.78 -29.40
C ALA A 265 2.45 -18.08 -30.67
N GLY A 266 3.31 -17.96 -31.69
CA GLY A 266 2.97 -17.29 -32.94
C GLY A 266 1.88 -18.01 -33.73
N THR A 267 1.99 -19.33 -33.85
CA THR A 267 1.02 -20.15 -34.61
C THR A 267 -0.38 -20.20 -34.00
N ARG A 268 -0.50 -19.95 -32.68
CA ARG A 268 -1.79 -19.92 -31.96
C ARG A 268 -2.23 -18.54 -31.51
N ASP A 269 -1.59 -17.48 -31.99
CA ASP A 269 -1.91 -16.09 -31.64
C ASP A 269 -1.88 -15.83 -30.11
N LYS A 270 -0.91 -16.42 -29.43
CA LYS A 270 -0.69 -16.32 -27.98
C LYS A 270 0.37 -15.26 -27.66
N ILE A 271 0.13 -14.05 -28.14
CA ILE A 271 0.99 -12.88 -27.89
C ILE A 271 0.25 -11.92 -26.96
N ILE A 272 0.77 -11.74 -25.75
CA ILE A 272 0.21 -10.84 -24.74
C ILE A 272 0.91 -9.48 -24.89
N ARG A 273 0.15 -8.46 -25.27
CA ARG A 273 0.62 -7.09 -25.31
C ARG A 273 0.29 -6.39 -23.98
N ILE A 274 1.29 -5.77 -23.37
CA ILE A 274 1.21 -5.22 -22.02
C ILE A 274 1.58 -3.74 -22.06
N ASN A 275 0.88 -2.91 -21.30
CA ASN A 275 1.22 -1.49 -21.19
C ASN A 275 2.69 -1.33 -20.76
N PRO A 276 3.55 -0.61 -21.52
CA PRO A 276 4.97 -0.45 -21.20
C PRO A 276 5.19 0.17 -19.82
N ASN A 277 4.25 0.99 -19.34
CA ASN A 277 4.36 1.61 -18.02
C ASN A 277 4.16 0.63 -16.86
N TYR A 278 3.62 -0.56 -17.12
CA TYR A 278 3.45 -1.62 -16.12
C TYR A 278 4.63 -2.60 -16.16
N ILE A 279 5.05 -3.03 -17.35
CA ILE A 279 6.08 -4.08 -17.48
C ILE A 279 7.52 -3.55 -17.52
N SER A 280 7.75 -2.32 -17.98
CA SER A 280 9.11 -1.79 -18.19
C SER A 280 9.60 -0.87 -17.07
N GLN A 281 8.83 -0.73 -15.98
CA GLN A 281 9.15 0.13 -14.86
C GLN A 281 9.11 -0.67 -13.55
N PRO A 282 10.22 -0.77 -12.79
CA PRO A 282 10.20 -1.39 -11.47
C PRO A 282 9.54 -0.44 -10.46
N ALA A 283 8.21 -0.42 -10.46
CA ALA A 283 7.32 0.45 -9.68
C ALA A 283 5.98 -0.27 -9.38
N PRO A 284 5.13 0.22 -8.45
CA PRO A 284 4.00 -0.56 -7.92
C PRO A 284 3.01 -1.08 -8.97
N ARG A 285 2.82 -0.41 -10.10
CA ARG A 285 1.92 -0.90 -11.17
C ARG A 285 2.49 -2.11 -11.93
N ALA A 286 3.68 -2.59 -11.60
CA ALA A 286 4.21 -3.87 -12.09
C ALA A 286 3.28 -5.05 -11.75
N VAL A 287 2.53 -4.97 -10.64
CA VAL A 287 1.49 -5.95 -10.29
C VAL A 287 0.46 -6.10 -11.43
N ARG A 288 0.10 -5.01 -12.12
CA ARG A 288 -0.83 -5.06 -13.26
C ARG A 288 -0.30 -5.86 -14.45
N ALA A 289 1.02 -5.91 -14.62
CA ALA A 289 1.61 -6.76 -15.65
C ALA A 289 1.46 -8.24 -15.27
N VAL A 290 1.59 -8.58 -13.99
CA VAL A 290 1.33 -9.94 -13.48
C VAL A 290 -0.13 -10.31 -13.71
N GLU A 291 -1.07 -9.47 -13.30
CA GLU A 291 -2.51 -9.67 -13.51
C GLU A 291 -2.86 -9.91 -14.99
N THR A 292 -2.30 -9.09 -15.89
CA THR A 292 -2.55 -9.20 -17.35
C THR A 292 -2.07 -10.54 -17.91
N ILE A 293 -0.90 -11.02 -17.46
CA ILE A 293 -0.37 -12.31 -17.89
C ILE A 293 -1.21 -13.44 -17.28
N THR A 294 -1.50 -13.40 -15.98
CA THR A 294 -2.34 -14.40 -15.30
C THR A 294 -3.72 -14.49 -15.96
N GLN A 295 -4.39 -13.38 -16.24
CA GLN A 295 -5.68 -13.35 -16.93
C GLN A 295 -5.63 -14.03 -18.30
N SER A 296 -4.54 -13.85 -19.04
CA SER A 296 -4.37 -14.39 -20.39
C SER A 296 -4.02 -15.88 -20.38
N VAL A 297 -3.17 -16.30 -19.45
CA VAL A 297 -2.60 -17.65 -19.41
C VAL A 297 -3.46 -18.60 -18.56
N HIS A 298 -3.94 -18.11 -17.42
CA HIS A 298 -4.68 -18.86 -16.39
C HIS A 298 -5.97 -18.12 -15.98
N PRO A 299 -6.98 -18.00 -16.87
CA PRO A 299 -8.18 -17.19 -16.63
C PRO A 299 -9.02 -17.65 -15.43
N ASP A 300 -9.04 -18.96 -15.14
CA ASP A 300 -9.75 -19.51 -13.98
C ASP A 300 -9.03 -19.10 -12.67
N ALA A 301 -7.70 -19.20 -12.63
CA ALA A 301 -6.90 -18.70 -11.51
C ALA A 301 -7.04 -17.19 -11.33
N TYR A 302 -7.12 -16.43 -12.43
CA TYR A 302 -7.36 -14.99 -12.35
C TYR A 302 -8.73 -14.67 -11.72
N THR A 303 -9.76 -15.46 -12.04
CA THR A 303 -11.09 -15.32 -11.41
C THR A 303 -11.00 -15.61 -9.92
N GLN A 304 -10.30 -16.67 -9.52
CA GLN A 304 -10.06 -16.99 -8.10
C GLN A 304 -9.31 -15.86 -7.39
N TYR A 305 -8.29 -15.29 -8.02
CA TYR A 305 -7.57 -14.12 -7.50
C TYR A 305 -8.54 -12.94 -7.25
N GLN A 306 -9.43 -12.64 -8.19
CA GLN A 306 -10.42 -11.57 -8.03
C GLN A 306 -11.41 -11.83 -6.89
N GLU A 307 -11.81 -13.09 -6.67
CA GLU A 307 -12.63 -13.50 -5.54
C GLU A 307 -11.90 -13.27 -4.21
N LEU A 308 -10.64 -13.70 -4.11
CA LEU A 308 -9.79 -13.48 -2.92
C LEU A 308 -9.58 -11.99 -2.60
N GLN A 309 -9.47 -11.14 -3.62
CA GLN A 309 -9.40 -9.68 -3.46
C GLN A 309 -10.68 -9.07 -2.89
N THR A 310 -11.82 -9.69 -3.17
CA THR A 310 -13.13 -9.23 -2.70
C THR A 310 -13.43 -9.73 -1.29
N GLU A 311 -13.03 -10.96 -0.97
CA GLU A 311 -13.26 -11.61 0.33
C GLU A 311 -12.44 -10.98 1.47
N ASN A 312 -11.25 -10.46 1.19
CA ASN A 312 -10.38 -9.88 2.23
C ASN A 312 -10.64 -8.38 2.53
N LYS A 313 -11.77 -7.82 2.08
CA LYS A 313 -12.22 -6.49 2.53
C LYS A 313 -13.20 -6.63 3.69
N PRO A 314 -12.86 -6.20 4.93
CA PRO A 314 -13.85 -6.09 5.98
C PRO A 314 -14.89 -5.03 5.58
N ILE A 315 -16.16 -5.42 5.48
CA ILE A 315 -17.28 -4.51 5.18
C ILE A 315 -18.03 -4.22 6.48
N ILE A 316 -18.03 -2.97 6.95
CA ILE A 316 -18.89 -2.58 8.08
C ILE A 316 -20.30 -2.30 7.55
N SER A 317 -21.28 -3.11 7.95
CA SER A 317 -22.70 -2.87 7.68
C SER A 317 -23.42 -2.58 9.00
N SER A 318 -24.08 -1.43 9.12
CA SER A 318 -24.69 -0.93 10.37
C SER A 318 -26.07 -1.52 10.71
N THR A 319 -26.39 -1.63 12.01
CA THR A 319 -27.76 -1.81 12.58
C THR A 319 -27.98 -0.84 13.76
N GLU A 320 -29.25 -0.45 13.97
CA GLU A 320 -29.78 0.57 14.89
C GLU A 320 -29.22 0.53 16.34
N ILE A 321 -28.79 1.69 16.82
CA ILE A 321 -28.40 1.94 18.21
C ILE A 321 -29.32 3.03 18.76
N GLU A 322 -30.12 2.72 19.78
CA GLU A 322 -30.92 3.72 20.50
C GLU A 322 -30.08 4.31 21.65
N THR A 323 -30.16 5.62 21.91
CA THR A 323 -29.50 6.23 23.09
C THR A 323 -30.50 6.95 23.97
N SER A 324 -30.33 6.85 25.30
CA SER A 324 -31.02 7.71 26.26
C SER A 324 -30.02 8.60 27.01
N GLY A 325 -30.30 9.90 27.15
CA GLY A 325 -29.44 10.87 27.84
C GLY A 325 -30.12 12.24 28.04
N ASP A 326 -29.70 13.01 29.07
CA ASP A 326 -30.34 14.28 29.49
C ASP A 326 -29.82 15.56 28.81
N GLY A 327 -29.12 15.42 27.67
CA GLY A 327 -28.57 16.56 26.91
C GLY A 327 -27.13 16.94 27.23
N THR A 328 -26.42 16.17 28.07
CA THR A 328 -24.98 16.43 28.34
C THR A 328 -24.06 15.22 28.24
N ALA A 329 -24.60 14.00 28.23
CA ALA A 329 -23.84 12.77 28.01
C ALA A 329 -24.73 11.75 27.26
N VAL A 330 -24.32 11.37 26.06
CA VAL A 330 -25.01 10.33 25.27
C VAL A 330 -24.41 8.99 25.68
N THR A 331 -25.20 8.12 26.31
CA THR A 331 -24.81 6.73 26.55
C THR A 331 -25.60 5.85 25.58
N PRO A 332 -24.97 5.28 24.54
CA PRO A 332 -25.66 4.36 23.64
C PRO A 332 -26.07 3.08 24.36
N GLN A 333 -27.33 2.66 24.19
CA GLN A 333 -27.84 1.38 24.67
C GLN A 333 -28.35 0.58 23.47
N GLY A 334 -27.53 -0.35 22.97
CA GLY A 334 -27.91 -1.19 21.83
C GLY A 334 -26.85 -2.25 21.54
N THR A 335 -27.18 -3.19 20.65
CA THR A 335 -26.24 -4.18 20.11
C THR A 335 -25.79 -3.72 18.71
N VAL A 336 -24.48 -3.75 18.47
CA VAL A 336 -23.92 -3.42 17.15
C VAL A 336 -23.65 -4.69 16.38
N THR A 337 -24.43 -4.96 15.34
CA THR A 337 -24.13 -6.07 14.43
C THR A 337 -23.02 -5.65 13.46
N ILE A 338 -21.80 -6.18 13.63
CA ILE A 338 -20.69 -5.97 12.68
C ILE A 338 -20.58 -7.20 11.79
N ARG A 339 -21.11 -7.12 10.57
CA ARG A 339 -20.90 -8.20 9.59
C ARG A 339 -19.45 -8.21 9.13
N VAL A 340 -18.81 -9.38 9.07
CA VAL A 340 -17.49 -9.55 8.47
C VAL A 340 -17.65 -10.66 7.44
N ASP A 341 -17.73 -10.31 6.16
CA ASP A 341 -18.26 -11.24 5.15
C ASP A 341 -17.31 -12.38 4.75
N ALA A 342 -16.04 -12.34 5.11
CA ALA A 342 -15.14 -13.48 4.97
C ALA A 342 -13.91 -13.34 5.87
N LEU A 343 -13.59 -14.41 6.60
CA LEU A 343 -12.29 -14.59 7.23
C LEU A 343 -11.52 -15.67 6.46
N HIS A 344 -10.40 -15.29 5.85
CA HIS A 344 -9.43 -16.24 5.30
C HIS A 344 -8.95 -17.23 6.38
N PRO A 345 -8.72 -18.53 6.07
CA PRO A 345 -8.27 -19.55 7.04
C PRO A 345 -6.88 -19.31 7.67
N GLY A 346 -6.20 -18.22 7.30
CA GLY A 346 -4.93 -17.76 7.88
C GLY A 346 -5.05 -16.56 8.83
N ILE A 347 -6.27 -16.10 9.12
CA ILE A 347 -6.52 -15.03 10.11
C ILE A 347 -6.46 -15.65 11.50
N SER A 348 -5.50 -15.21 12.30
CA SER A 348 -5.30 -15.72 13.67
C SER A 348 -6.20 -15.02 14.68
N SER A 349 -6.66 -13.80 14.38
CA SER A 349 -7.53 -13.02 15.27
C SER A 349 -8.19 -11.84 14.55
N VAL A 350 -9.41 -11.52 14.97
CA VAL A 350 -10.10 -10.26 14.65
C VAL A 350 -10.22 -9.47 15.96
N THR A 351 -9.77 -8.22 15.95
CA THR A 351 -9.87 -7.31 17.08
C THR A 351 -10.74 -6.13 16.71
N VAL A 352 -11.80 -5.90 17.48
CA VAL A 352 -12.64 -4.70 17.36
C VAL A 352 -12.19 -3.70 18.42
N ASN A 353 -11.61 -2.59 17.98
CA ASN A 353 -11.27 -1.45 18.83
C ASN A 353 -12.33 -0.37 18.62
N ALA A 354 -13.25 -0.27 19.58
CA ALA A 354 -14.06 0.93 19.76
C ALA A 354 -13.38 1.75 20.86
N ASP A 355 -13.15 3.05 20.63
CA ASP A 355 -12.46 3.95 21.58
C ASP A 355 -13.29 4.31 22.83
N VAL A 356 -14.09 3.37 23.33
CA VAL A 356 -15.25 3.65 24.16
C VAL A 356 -15.12 3.02 25.54
N LEU A 357 -14.90 3.88 26.53
CA LEU A 357 -14.82 3.56 27.96
C LEU A 357 -16.16 2.99 28.48
N ALA A 358 -16.25 1.66 28.68
CA ALA A 358 -16.89 1.01 29.86
C ALA A 358 -16.96 -0.53 29.81
N ALA A 359 -16.83 -1.19 28.65
CA ALA A 359 -16.75 -2.66 28.61
C ALA A 359 -15.41 -3.14 28.07
N GLY A 360 -14.75 -4.01 28.85
CA GLY A 360 -13.60 -4.78 28.38
C GLY A 360 -13.99 -5.77 27.29
N SER A 361 -13.03 -6.07 26.42
CA SER A 361 -13.00 -7.16 25.42
C SER A 361 -14.35 -7.50 24.76
N VAL A 362 -14.54 -7.03 23.52
CA VAL A 362 -15.62 -7.49 22.63
C VAL A 362 -15.38 -8.98 22.31
N THR A 363 -16.39 -9.81 22.56
CA THR A 363 -16.33 -11.24 22.22
C THR A 363 -17.16 -11.44 20.95
N LEU A 364 -16.54 -11.93 19.88
CA LEU A 364 -17.26 -12.29 18.66
C LEU A 364 -18.02 -13.60 18.90
N SER A 365 -19.33 -13.60 18.69
CA SER A 365 -20.10 -14.83 18.55
C SER A 365 -20.33 -15.13 17.08
N ASP A 366 -19.85 -16.28 16.64
CA ASP A 366 -20.23 -16.92 15.37
C ASP A 366 -21.68 -17.43 15.52
N THR A 367 -22.57 -16.99 14.63
CA THR A 367 -24.01 -17.19 14.81
C THR A 367 -24.60 -18.26 13.89
N ASP A 368 -23.94 -18.63 12.78
CA ASP A 368 -24.59 -19.39 11.71
C ASP A 368 -23.71 -20.14 10.69
N ASP A 369 -22.38 -20.27 10.88
CA ASP A 369 -21.50 -21.05 9.95
C ASP A 369 -21.42 -20.44 8.52
N ASP A 370 -21.93 -19.21 8.35
CA ASP A 370 -21.97 -18.43 7.10
C ASP A 370 -20.91 -17.31 7.05
N GLY A 371 -20.03 -17.27 8.06
CA GLY A 371 -18.97 -16.27 8.20
C GLY A 371 -19.40 -15.00 8.92
N VAL A 372 -20.65 -14.86 9.36
CA VAL A 372 -21.15 -13.64 10.00
C VAL A 372 -20.87 -13.65 11.50
N TYR A 373 -20.06 -12.68 11.95
CA TYR A 373 -19.78 -12.45 13.36
C TYR A 373 -20.69 -11.37 13.95
N THR A 374 -21.02 -11.49 15.23
CA THR A 374 -21.79 -10.47 15.96
C THR A 374 -21.03 -10.03 17.21
N ALA A 375 -21.14 -8.74 17.56
CA ALA A 375 -20.39 -8.12 18.64
C ALA A 375 -21.31 -7.29 19.56
N ASP A 376 -21.44 -7.68 20.82
CA ASP A 376 -22.07 -6.82 21.83
C ASP A 376 -21.06 -5.79 22.33
N ILE A 377 -21.31 -4.51 22.04
CA ILE A 377 -20.50 -3.39 22.52
C ILE A 377 -21.31 -2.61 23.56
N THR A 378 -20.82 -2.53 24.80
CA THR A 378 -21.37 -1.59 25.78
C THR A 378 -20.73 -0.24 25.54
N ALA A 379 -21.54 0.78 25.28
CA ALA A 379 -21.04 2.05 24.82
C ALA A 379 -20.72 3.04 25.95
N GLY A 380 -20.09 4.13 25.53
CA GLY A 380 -19.52 5.25 26.27
C GLY A 380 -19.55 6.46 25.31
N GLU A 381 -18.78 7.52 25.57
CA GLU A 381 -19.02 8.82 24.94
C GLU A 381 -18.87 8.81 23.41
N ALA A 382 -19.96 9.12 22.70
CA ALA A 382 -19.97 9.32 21.25
C ALA A 382 -19.47 10.73 20.88
N THR A 383 -18.89 10.88 19.69
CA THR A 383 -18.38 12.17 19.20
C THR A 383 -19.41 12.87 18.32
N ALA A 384 -19.60 14.18 18.50
CA ALA A 384 -20.47 14.97 17.65
C ALA A 384 -19.86 15.09 16.24
N LEU A 385 -20.63 14.67 15.24
CA LEU A 385 -20.31 14.83 13.83
C LEU A 385 -20.71 16.24 13.38
N THR A 386 -20.13 16.67 12.26
CA THR A 386 -20.37 18.00 11.69
C THR A 386 -21.82 18.26 11.27
N ASP A 387 -22.65 17.22 11.18
CA ASP A 387 -24.06 17.27 10.79
C ASP A 387 -25.03 17.16 11.99
N GLY A 388 -24.54 17.26 13.23
CA GLY A 388 -25.37 17.18 14.44
C GLY A 388 -25.64 15.76 14.93
N ARG A 389 -25.28 14.74 14.16
CA ARG A 389 -25.38 13.34 14.58
C ARG A 389 -24.19 12.95 15.45
N TYR A 390 -24.33 11.84 16.16
CA TYR A 390 -23.23 11.30 16.96
C TYR A 390 -22.61 10.09 16.24
N GLY A 391 -21.29 10.10 16.11
CA GLY A 391 -20.50 9.03 15.53
C GLY A 391 -19.79 8.22 16.61
N LEU A 392 -19.93 6.90 16.53
CA LEU A 392 -19.09 5.94 17.25
C LEU A 392 -18.02 5.42 16.29
N PRO A 393 -16.75 5.82 16.42
CA PRO A 393 -15.69 5.22 15.63
C PRO A 393 -15.51 3.76 16.03
N VAL A 394 -15.59 2.87 15.05
CA VAL A 394 -15.33 1.45 15.20
C VAL A 394 -14.21 1.08 14.26
N THR A 395 -13.12 0.61 14.85
CA THR A 395 -11.95 0.13 14.12
C THR A 395 -11.93 -1.38 14.17
N VAL A 396 -12.07 -2.02 13.01
CA VAL A 396 -11.91 -3.46 12.85
C VAL A 396 -10.48 -3.72 12.39
N THR A 397 -9.72 -4.46 13.18
CA THR A 397 -8.39 -4.93 12.81
C THR A 397 -8.42 -6.43 12.60
N THR A 398 -8.06 -6.85 11.40
CA THR A 398 -7.93 -8.24 11.03
C THR A 398 -6.46 -8.58 10.94
N THR A 399 -6.00 -9.59 11.69
CA THR A 399 -4.60 -10.01 11.70
C THR A 399 -4.47 -11.43 11.18
N SER A 400 -3.70 -11.58 10.10
CA SER A 400 -3.26 -12.87 9.56
C SER A 400 -1.77 -13.12 9.85
N GLU A 401 -1.26 -14.29 9.45
CA GLU A 401 0.17 -14.61 9.58
C GLU A 401 1.08 -13.66 8.78
N THR A 402 0.57 -13.02 7.72
CA THR A 402 1.37 -12.22 6.78
C THR A 402 0.95 -10.75 6.67
N GLU A 403 -0.22 -10.39 7.17
CA GLU A 403 -0.80 -9.05 6.99
C GLU A 403 -1.75 -8.67 8.11
N THR A 404 -1.75 -7.39 8.49
CA THR A 404 -2.77 -6.78 9.35
C THR A 404 -3.50 -5.72 8.54
N THR A 405 -4.81 -5.85 8.41
CA THR A 405 -5.68 -4.86 7.76
C THR A 405 -6.53 -4.18 8.83
N THR A 406 -6.51 -2.85 8.87
CA THR A 406 -7.33 -2.05 9.78
C THR A 406 -8.31 -1.22 8.98
N THR A 407 -9.59 -1.31 9.31
CA THR A 407 -10.64 -0.48 8.72
C THR A 407 -11.38 0.25 9.84
N THR A 408 -11.39 1.57 9.75
CA THR A 408 -12.13 2.42 10.68
C THR A 408 -13.33 2.99 9.95
N ASP A 409 -14.51 2.77 10.50
CA ASP A 409 -15.73 3.45 10.06
C ASP A 409 -16.48 4.00 11.26
N SER A 410 -17.29 5.03 11.04
CA SER A 410 -18.10 5.64 12.07
C SER A 410 -19.53 5.10 11.99
N ILE A 411 -19.98 4.47 13.08
CA ILE A 411 -21.38 4.07 13.20
C ILE A 411 -22.19 5.28 13.62
N ARG A 412 -23.25 5.57 12.85
CA ARG A 412 -24.20 6.64 13.19
C ARG A 412 -25.06 6.19 14.34
N VAL A 413 -25.17 7.07 15.33
CA VAL A 413 -26.05 6.90 16.49
C VAL A 413 -27.11 7.98 16.44
N THR A 414 -28.37 7.58 16.58
CA THR A 414 -29.52 8.48 16.74
C THR A 414 -29.98 8.45 18.19
N LYS A 415 -30.37 9.61 18.72
CA LYS A 415 -31.02 9.66 20.03
C LYS A 415 -32.36 8.94 19.97
N THR A 416 -32.89 8.50 21.11
CA THR A 416 -34.26 7.98 21.13
C THR A 416 -35.20 9.04 20.56
N PRO A 417 -36.03 8.72 19.56
CA PRO A 417 -36.97 9.66 18.99
C PRO A 417 -37.80 10.32 20.08
N LEU A 418 -38.07 11.62 19.94
CA LEU A 418 -38.96 12.29 20.87
C LEU A 418 -40.34 11.63 20.82
N THR A 419 -41.01 11.53 21.97
CA THR A 419 -42.35 10.95 22.07
C THR A 419 -43.38 12.03 22.39
N GLY A 420 -44.64 11.79 22.03
CA GLY A 420 -45.69 12.79 22.18
C GLY A 420 -45.55 13.91 21.17
N ILE A 421 -46.08 15.10 21.48
CA ILE A 421 -46.21 16.18 20.50
C ILE A 421 -44.86 16.71 19.99
N ALA A 422 -43.80 16.63 20.80
CA ALA A 422 -42.45 16.99 20.34
C ALA A 422 -41.90 16.01 19.30
N GLY A 423 -42.24 14.72 19.42
CA GLY A 423 -41.88 13.70 18.42
C GLY A 423 -42.50 13.92 17.05
N GLU A 424 -43.66 14.59 16.97
CA GLU A 424 -44.29 14.91 15.68
C GLU A 424 -43.54 15.99 14.91
N TYR A 425 -42.67 16.75 15.59
CA TYR A 425 -41.90 17.87 15.03
C TYR A 425 -40.39 17.57 14.95
N ASP A 426 -39.93 16.44 15.49
CA ASP A 426 -38.59 15.86 15.30
C ASP A 426 -38.55 15.15 13.94
N ALA A 427 -38.30 15.92 12.88
CA ALA A 427 -38.54 15.48 11.51
C ALA A 427 -37.46 14.48 11.01
N ASP A 428 -36.28 14.49 11.60
CA ASP A 428 -35.18 13.58 11.28
C ASP A 428 -34.96 12.47 12.33
N ASN A 429 -35.82 12.39 13.35
CA ASN A 429 -35.79 11.43 14.44
C ASN A 429 -34.44 11.42 15.17
N ASP A 430 -33.83 12.59 15.34
CA ASP A 430 -32.56 12.74 16.01
C ASP A 430 -32.70 12.96 17.53
N GLY A 431 -33.95 12.99 18.03
CA GLY A 431 -34.33 13.13 19.43
C GLY A 431 -34.15 14.54 19.99
N GLU A 432 -33.99 15.54 19.12
CA GLU A 432 -33.88 16.95 19.45
C GLU A 432 -34.92 17.76 18.68
N ILE A 433 -35.13 18.99 19.11
CA ILE A 433 -35.90 19.95 18.32
C ILE A 433 -34.90 21.00 17.89
N GLY A 434 -34.62 21.07 16.60
CA GLY A 434 -33.80 22.09 15.97
C GLY A 434 -34.56 23.41 15.79
N ILE A 435 -33.83 24.48 15.45
CA ILE A 435 -34.44 25.81 15.30
C ILE A 435 -35.45 25.89 14.15
N ASN A 436 -35.27 25.07 13.12
CA ASN A 436 -36.20 24.99 11.98
C ASN A 436 -37.49 24.26 12.37
N GLU A 437 -37.39 23.23 13.21
CA GLU A 437 -38.52 22.46 13.73
C GLU A 437 -39.30 23.25 14.76
N LEU A 438 -38.60 23.95 15.66
CA LEU A 438 -39.21 24.94 16.54
C LEU A 438 -39.89 26.06 15.74
N GLY A 439 -39.27 26.50 14.64
CA GLY A 439 -39.85 27.47 13.71
C GLY A 439 -41.14 26.95 13.08
N THR A 440 -41.18 25.66 12.73
CA THR A 440 -42.36 24.98 12.16
C THR A 440 -43.47 24.88 13.20
N ALA A 441 -43.17 24.42 14.42
CA ALA A 441 -44.12 24.40 15.54
C ALA A 441 -44.67 25.80 15.86
N GLY A 442 -43.83 26.84 15.76
CA GLY A 442 -44.25 28.23 15.92
C GLY A 442 -45.19 28.72 14.81
N ALA A 443 -44.99 28.26 13.58
CA ALA A 443 -45.88 28.55 12.45
C ALA A 443 -47.24 27.84 12.63
N ASP A 444 -47.23 26.58 13.05
CA ASP A 444 -48.45 25.79 13.27
C ASP A 444 -49.25 26.33 14.47
N PHE A 445 -48.58 26.78 15.52
CA PHE A 445 -49.21 27.55 16.60
C PHE A 445 -49.87 28.84 16.08
N ALA A 446 -49.18 29.60 15.22
CA ALA A 446 -49.73 30.83 14.65
C ALA A 446 -50.93 30.57 13.72
N ALA A 447 -50.97 29.41 13.08
CA ALA A 447 -52.11 28.93 12.29
C ALA A 447 -53.27 28.40 13.15
N GLY A 448 -53.01 28.09 14.43
CA GLY A 448 -53.99 27.54 15.37
C GLY A 448 -54.06 26.01 15.39
N ASP A 449 -53.12 25.35 14.71
CA ASP A 449 -53.02 23.89 14.61
C ASP A 449 -52.29 23.27 15.82
N LEU A 450 -51.62 24.11 16.62
CA LEU A 450 -50.96 23.73 17.86
C LEU A 450 -51.45 24.60 19.03
N SER A 451 -51.64 24.03 20.23
CA SER A 451 -51.98 24.82 21.42
C SER A 451 -50.74 25.47 22.05
N ILE A 452 -50.95 26.51 22.87
CA ILE A 452 -49.85 27.16 23.59
C ILE A 452 -49.15 26.21 24.58
N THR A 453 -49.87 25.20 25.08
CA THR A 453 -49.31 24.19 25.98
C THR A 453 -48.40 23.25 25.20
N GLU A 454 -48.85 22.74 24.06
CA GLU A 454 -48.06 21.88 23.16
C GLU A 454 -46.83 22.63 22.62
N LEU A 455 -46.98 23.91 22.24
CA LEU A 455 -45.83 24.73 21.81
C LEU A 455 -44.84 24.90 22.96
N GLY A 456 -45.34 25.05 24.18
CA GLY A 456 -44.53 25.12 25.39
C GLY A 456 -43.76 23.82 25.67
N GLU A 457 -44.35 22.65 25.37
CA GLU A 457 -43.69 21.35 25.50
C GLU A 457 -42.58 21.18 24.45
N ILE A 458 -42.86 21.50 23.17
CA ILE A 458 -41.85 21.51 22.10
C ILE A 458 -40.72 22.50 22.41
N GLY A 459 -41.07 23.70 22.89
CA GLY A 459 -40.11 24.74 23.26
C GLY A 459 -39.26 24.38 24.49
N GLN A 460 -39.81 23.64 25.45
CA GLN A 460 -39.03 23.09 26.56
C GLN A 460 -38.04 22.04 26.07
N GLN A 461 -38.45 21.19 25.12
CA GLN A 461 -37.59 20.18 24.53
C GLN A 461 -36.46 20.81 23.69
N PHE A 462 -36.76 21.86 22.92
CA PHE A 462 -35.74 22.68 22.24
C PHE A 462 -34.77 23.34 23.23
N ALA A 463 -35.24 23.79 24.39
CA ALA A 463 -34.40 24.44 25.39
C ALA A 463 -33.54 23.45 26.22
N SER A 464 -33.90 22.16 26.20
CA SER A 464 -33.16 21.07 26.86
C SER A 464 -32.30 20.23 25.92
N SER A 465 -32.46 20.42 24.61
CA SER A 465 -31.53 19.94 23.57
C SER A 465 -30.34 20.91 23.53
#